data_AF-A0A3B9HGY4-F1
#
_entry.id   AF-A0A3B9HGY4-F1
#
_cell.length_a   1.000
_cell.length_b   1.000
_cell.length_c   1.000
_cell.angle_alpha   90.00
_cell.angle_beta   90.00
_cell.angle_gamma   90.00
#
_symmetry.space_group_name_H-M   'P 1'
#
loop_
_entity.id
_entity.type
_entity.pdbx_description
1 polymer ?
#
loop_
_entity_poly.entity_id
_entity_poly.type
_entity_poly.pdbx_seq_one_letter_code
_entity_poly.pdbx_strand_id
1 'polypeptide(L)'
;MARVPYVKRDDLNDQEQPIFDQIEKTRGRVSNVFAALLNNPEATKAVTSVGEYIRYHSKLDPIIRETAILTTAKELQNSYEWAQHEPVAREIGVRDEVINSILSGKGPMGLPAKEGIFIQSA
;
A
#
# COMPACT_ATOMS: atom_id res chain seq x y z
N MET A 1 -2.57 -2.98 -16.37
CA MET A 1 -3.92 -2.38 -16.24
C MET A 1 -4.89 -3.43 -15.69
N ALA A 2 -5.97 -3.00 -15.05
CA ALA A 2 -6.98 -3.91 -14.53
C ALA A 2 -7.67 -4.71 -15.66
N ARG A 3 -8.10 -5.94 -15.36
CA ARG A 3 -8.89 -6.80 -16.26
C ARG A 3 -10.40 -6.62 -16.07
N VAL A 4 -10.78 -5.66 -15.22
CA VAL A 4 -12.15 -5.27 -14.88
C VAL A 4 -12.29 -3.76 -15.08
N PRO A 5 -13.52 -3.24 -15.25
CA PRO A 5 -13.75 -1.79 -15.32
C PRO A 5 -13.24 -1.06 -14.08
N TYR A 6 -12.85 0.20 -14.26
CA TYR A 6 -12.64 1.10 -13.14
C TYR A 6 -13.96 1.78 -12.80
N VAL A 7 -14.52 1.44 -11.64
CA VAL A 7 -15.79 1.96 -11.15
C VAL A 7 -15.60 3.40 -10.65
N LYS A 8 -16.45 4.31 -11.11
CA LYS A 8 -16.57 5.69 -10.62
C LYS A 8 -17.67 5.75 -9.57
N ARG A 9 -17.67 6.85 -8.80
CA ARG A 9 -18.69 7.11 -7.80
C ARG A 9 -20.12 7.01 -8.37
N ASP A 10 -20.36 7.58 -9.55
CA ASP A 10 -21.70 7.62 -10.18
C ASP A 10 -22.14 6.28 -10.78
N ASP A 11 -21.23 5.29 -10.87
CA ASP A 11 -21.57 3.93 -11.30
C ASP A 11 -22.16 3.11 -10.12
N LEU A 12 -22.04 3.60 -8.88
CA LEU A 12 -22.50 2.95 -7.66
C LEU A 12 -23.90 3.45 -7.26
N ASN A 13 -24.69 2.56 -6.67
CA ASN A 13 -25.96 2.95 -6.07
C ASN A 13 -25.75 3.76 -4.77
N ASP A 14 -26.80 4.44 -4.30
CA ASP A 14 -26.75 5.33 -3.14
C ASP A 14 -26.25 4.66 -1.84
N GLN A 15 -26.44 3.34 -1.70
CA GLN A 15 -25.98 2.59 -0.51
C GLN A 15 -24.49 2.25 -0.59
N GLU A 16 -23.90 2.23 -1.78
CA GLU A 16 -22.50 1.85 -2.02
C GLU A 16 -21.58 3.06 -2.18
N GLN A 17 -22.09 4.20 -2.63
CA GLN A 17 -21.34 5.46 -2.73
C GLN A 17 -20.58 5.85 -1.45
N PRO A 18 -21.11 5.63 -0.23
CA PRO A 18 -20.35 5.90 1.00
C PRO A 18 -19.02 5.14 1.11
N ILE A 19 -18.89 3.96 0.47
CA ILE A 19 -17.63 3.20 0.45
C ILE A 19 -16.59 3.95 -0.40
N PHE A 20 -16.99 4.45 -1.57
CA PHE A 20 -16.14 5.30 -2.41
C PHE A 20 -15.70 6.56 -1.64
N ASP A 21 -16.66 7.24 -1.03
CA ASP A 21 -16.44 8.51 -0.31
C ASP A 21 -15.48 8.33 0.87
N GLN A 22 -15.58 7.22 1.61
CA GLN A 22 -14.68 6.92 2.72
C GLN A 22 -13.24 6.67 2.24
N ILE A 23 -13.06 6.00 1.10
CA ILE A 23 -11.73 5.77 0.51
C ILE A 23 -11.11 7.11 0.11
N GLU A 24 -11.87 7.96 -0.58
CA GLU A 24 -11.41 9.29 -0.98
C GLU A 24 -11.08 10.16 0.23
N LYS A 25 -11.96 10.22 1.23
CA LYS A 25 -11.76 10.98 2.46
C LYS A 25 -10.49 10.60 3.20
N THR A 26 -10.16 9.31 3.26
CA THR A 26 -9.01 8.81 4.03
C THR A 26 -7.70 8.82 3.25
N ARG A 27 -7.75 8.82 1.91
CA ARG A 27 -6.56 8.64 1.05
C ARG A 27 -6.38 9.79 0.04
N GLY A 28 -7.24 10.79 0.07
CA GLY A 28 -7.27 11.95 -0.84
C GLY A 28 -7.85 11.67 -2.22
N ARG A 29 -7.89 10.40 -2.65
CA ARG A 29 -8.49 9.95 -3.92
C ARG A 29 -8.78 8.46 -3.90
N VAL A 30 -9.69 8.01 -4.77
CA VAL A 30 -9.84 6.59 -5.10
C VAL A 30 -8.82 6.21 -6.16
N SER A 31 -7.78 5.47 -5.77
CA SER A 31 -6.76 4.97 -6.70
C SER A 31 -7.28 3.79 -7.53
N ASN A 32 -6.59 3.49 -8.63
CA ASN A 32 -7.01 2.46 -9.59
C ASN A 32 -7.26 1.08 -8.97
N VAL A 33 -6.52 0.69 -7.93
CA VAL A 33 -6.74 -0.59 -7.23
C VAL A 33 -8.10 -0.63 -6.54
N PHE A 34 -8.53 0.47 -5.91
CA PHE A 34 -9.84 0.55 -5.27
C PHE A 34 -10.96 0.72 -6.30
N ALA A 35 -10.74 1.52 -7.36
CA ALA A 35 -11.70 1.62 -8.46
C ALA A 35 -11.94 0.26 -9.15
N ALA A 36 -10.92 -0.60 -9.24
CA ALA A 36 -11.08 -1.97 -9.73
C ALA A 36 -11.76 -2.88 -8.70
N LEU A 37 -11.42 -2.78 -7.42
CA LEU A 37 -12.06 -3.58 -6.36
C LEU A 37 -13.55 -3.25 -6.21
N LEU A 38 -13.97 -2.01 -6.48
CA LEU A 38 -15.36 -1.55 -6.37
C LEU A 38 -16.33 -2.24 -7.33
N ASN A 39 -15.86 -3.08 -8.26
CA ASN A 39 -16.73 -4.07 -8.91
C ASN A 39 -17.36 -5.07 -7.90
N ASN A 40 -16.84 -5.11 -6.66
CA ASN A 40 -17.43 -5.73 -5.48
C ASN A 40 -17.31 -4.77 -4.27
N PRO A 41 -18.33 -3.93 -4.01
CA PRO A 41 -18.30 -2.91 -2.96
C PRO A 41 -18.08 -3.49 -1.55
N GLU A 42 -18.75 -4.58 -1.19
CA GLU A 42 -18.62 -5.20 0.14
C GLU A 42 -17.19 -5.73 0.38
N ALA A 43 -16.58 -6.38 -0.62
CA ALA A 43 -15.19 -6.80 -0.53
C ALA A 43 -14.25 -5.59 -0.43
N THR A 44 -14.53 -4.52 -1.19
CA THR A 44 -13.75 -3.28 -1.14
C THR A 44 -13.78 -2.67 0.26
N LYS A 45 -14.95 -2.61 0.90
CA LYS A 45 -15.12 -2.10 2.25
C LYS A 45 -14.26 -2.88 3.25
N ALA A 46 -14.27 -4.21 3.17
CA ALA A 46 -13.44 -5.05 4.05
C ALA A 46 -11.94 -4.80 3.85
N VAL A 47 -11.47 -4.81 2.60
CA VAL A 47 -10.05 -4.59 2.25
C VAL A 47 -9.58 -3.19 2.68
N THR A 48 -10.38 -2.17 2.39
CA THR A 48 -10.03 -0.77 2.70
C THR A 48 -10.04 -0.50 4.19
N SER A 49 -10.89 -1.17 4.96
CA SER A 49 -10.92 -1.08 6.43
C SER A 49 -9.64 -1.65 7.06
N VAL A 50 -9.17 -2.81 6.58
CA VAL A 50 -7.87 -3.38 7.02
C VAL A 50 -6.73 -2.42 6.67
N GLY A 51 -6.71 -1.92 5.43
CA GLY A 51 -5.68 -0.97 4.99
C GLY A 51 -5.70 0.35 5.76
N GLU A 52 -6.88 0.85 6.12
CA GLU A 52 -7.06 2.07 6.92
C GLU A 52 -6.50 1.89 8.33
N TYR A 53 -6.83 0.75 8.97
CA TYR A 53 -6.27 0.40 10.27
C TYR A 53 -4.74 0.34 10.25
N ILE A 54 -4.17 -0.40 9.31
CA ILE A 54 -2.70 -0.54 9.19
C ILE A 54 -2.02 0.82 8.97
N ARG A 55 -2.65 1.72 8.20
CA ARG A 55 -2.04 3.00 7.82
C ARG A 55 -2.21 4.09 8.88
N TYR A 56 -3.33 4.14 9.57
CA TYR A 56 -3.69 5.29 10.42
C TYR A 56 -3.97 4.96 11.88
N HIS A 57 -4.20 3.69 12.22
CA HIS A 57 -4.58 3.28 13.59
C HIS A 57 -3.59 2.31 14.24
N SER A 58 -2.78 1.63 13.44
CA SER A 58 -1.70 0.78 13.92
C SER A 58 -0.63 1.58 14.67
N LYS A 59 -0.02 0.96 15.68
CA LYS A 59 1.14 1.51 16.40
C LYS A 59 2.47 1.23 15.69
N LEU A 60 2.44 0.58 14.52
CA LEU A 60 3.63 0.29 13.75
C LEU A 60 4.27 1.61 13.29
N ASP A 61 5.57 1.75 13.52
CA ASP A 61 6.32 2.89 13.01
C ASP A 61 6.16 2.98 11.47
N PRO A 62 5.83 4.16 10.91
CA PRO A 62 5.66 4.32 9.48
C PRO A 62 6.85 3.81 8.67
N ILE A 63 8.09 4.01 9.13
CA ILE A 63 9.31 3.55 8.44
C ILE A 63 9.31 2.03 8.35
N ILE A 64 8.96 1.36 9.44
CA ILE A 64 8.86 -0.11 9.47
C ILE A 64 7.75 -0.57 8.52
N ARG A 65 6.59 0.07 8.57
CA ARG A 65 5.45 -0.27 7.71
C ARG A 65 5.81 -0.18 6.23
N GLU A 66 6.37 0.94 5.78
CA GLU A 66 6.69 1.11 4.36
C GLU A 66 7.86 0.21 3.93
N THR A 67 8.82 -0.06 4.83
CA THR A 67 9.90 -1.04 4.56
C THR A 67 9.32 -2.44 4.32
N ALA A 68 8.37 -2.88 5.16
CA ALA A 68 7.70 -4.16 4.97
C ALA A 68 6.89 -4.19 3.66
N ILE A 69 6.14 -3.14 3.36
CA ILE A 69 5.34 -3.05 2.12
C ILE A 69 6.24 -3.12 0.87
N LEU A 70 7.33 -2.36 0.82
CA LEU A 70 8.27 -2.40 -0.30
C LEU A 70 8.94 -3.76 -0.44
N THR A 71 9.29 -4.39 0.68
CA THR A 71 9.87 -5.74 0.68
C THR A 71 8.88 -6.75 0.09
N THR A 72 7.65 -6.81 0.61
CA THR A 72 6.61 -7.69 0.08
C THR A 72 6.30 -7.39 -1.39
N ALA A 73 6.25 -6.11 -1.79
CA ALA A 73 6.02 -5.73 -3.17
C ALA A 73 7.15 -6.25 -4.09
N LYS A 74 8.41 -6.20 -3.62
CA LYS A 74 9.55 -6.74 -4.37
C LYS A 74 9.51 -8.26 -4.46
N GLU A 75 9.27 -8.96 -3.36
CA GLU A 75 9.20 -10.44 -3.30
C GLU A 75 8.08 -10.98 -4.21
N LEU A 76 6.93 -10.31 -4.23
CA LEU A 76 5.80 -10.67 -5.10
C LEU A 76 5.91 -10.10 -6.53
N GLN A 77 7.02 -9.43 -6.87
CA GLN A 77 7.23 -8.76 -8.16
C GLN A 77 6.09 -7.78 -8.54
N ASN A 78 5.49 -7.14 -7.54
CA ASN A 78 4.36 -6.22 -7.70
C ASN A 78 4.85 -4.78 -7.93
N SER A 79 5.04 -4.43 -9.20
CA SER A 79 5.48 -3.09 -9.61
C SER A 79 4.46 -1.99 -9.31
N TYR A 80 3.16 -2.32 -9.21
CA TYR A 80 2.12 -1.33 -8.89
C TYR A 80 2.24 -0.86 -7.44
N GLU A 81 2.32 -1.80 -6.50
CA GLU A 81 2.49 -1.49 -5.07
C GLU A 81 3.83 -0.77 -4.85
N TRP A 82 4.91 -1.23 -5.48
CA TRP A 82 6.20 -0.54 -5.41
C TRP A 82 6.08 0.93 -5.84
N ALA A 83 5.49 1.20 -7.01
CA ALA A 83 5.37 2.55 -7.54
C ALA A 83 4.48 3.46 -6.68
N GLN A 84 3.49 2.91 -5.96
CA GLN A 84 2.66 3.69 -5.03
C GLN A 84 3.38 3.98 -3.71
N HIS A 85 4.20 3.05 -3.24
CA HIS A 85 4.76 3.10 -1.89
C HIS A 85 6.19 3.63 -1.82
N GLU A 86 7.00 3.54 -2.87
CA GLU A 86 8.36 4.09 -2.85
C GLU A 86 8.38 5.60 -2.57
N PRO A 87 7.55 6.44 -3.22
CA PRO A 87 7.54 7.87 -2.91
C PRO A 87 7.14 8.14 -1.45
N VAL A 88 6.17 7.39 -0.93
CA VAL A 88 5.71 7.50 0.46
C VAL A 88 6.83 7.11 1.43
N ALA A 89 7.51 5.99 1.17
CA ALA A 89 8.65 5.52 1.96
C ALA A 89 9.75 6.58 2.06
N ARG A 90 10.08 7.23 0.95
CA ARG A 90 11.07 8.31 0.92
C ARG A 90 10.60 9.54 1.70
N GLU A 91 9.34 9.94 1.53
CA GLU A 91 8.75 11.09 2.21
C GLU A 91 8.78 10.93 3.75
N ILE A 92 8.49 9.73 4.25
CA ILE A 92 8.53 9.44 5.69
C ILE A 92 9.93 9.15 6.24
N GLY A 93 10.96 9.12 5.39
CA GLY A 93 12.36 8.99 5.81
C GLY A 93 12.95 7.58 5.79
N VAL A 94 12.39 6.63 5.03
CA VAL A 94 13.09 5.37 4.74
C VAL A 94 14.34 5.69 3.93
N ARG A 95 15.51 5.27 4.42
CA ARG A 95 16.80 5.59 3.79
C ARG A 95 16.92 4.96 2.41
N ASP A 96 17.55 5.68 1.50
CA ASP A 96 17.83 5.22 0.14
C ASP A 96 18.59 3.90 0.11
N GLU A 97 19.51 3.67 1.05
CA GLU A 97 20.24 2.39 1.13
C GLU A 97 19.30 1.21 1.42
N VAL A 98 18.27 1.40 2.24
CA VAL A 98 17.26 0.38 2.55
C VAL A 98 16.44 0.05 1.30
N ILE A 99 15.90 1.08 0.64
CA ILE A 99 15.11 0.93 -0.60
C ILE A 99 15.94 0.24 -1.69
N ASN A 100 17.19 0.66 -1.89
CA ASN A 100 18.09 0.07 -2.86
C ASN A 100 18.47 -1.38 -2.51
N SER A 101 18.60 -1.71 -1.22
CA SER A 101 18.88 -3.08 -0.79
C SER A 101 17.73 -4.02 -1.11
N ILE A 102 16.49 -3.58 -0.87
CA ILE A 102 15.28 -4.31 -1.27
C ILE A 102 15.26 -4.46 -2.80
N LEU A 103 15.40 -3.35 -3.54
CA LEU A 103 15.32 -3.35 -5.00
C LEU A 103 16.33 -4.29 -5.66
N SER A 104 17.56 -4.33 -5.12
CA SER A 104 18.65 -5.18 -5.61
C SER A 104 18.57 -6.64 -5.17
N GLY A 105 17.63 -6.99 -4.28
CA GLY A 105 17.49 -8.35 -3.76
C GLY A 105 18.66 -8.78 -2.86
N LYS A 106 19.47 -7.85 -2.38
CA LYS A 106 20.61 -8.13 -1.47
C LYS A 106 20.17 -8.41 -0.04
N GLY A 107 18.87 -8.30 0.27
CA GLY A 107 18.34 -8.48 1.62
C GLY A 107 18.93 -7.43 2.59
N PRO A 108 19.20 -7.76 3.87
CA PRO A 108 19.74 -6.81 4.83
C PRO A 108 21.26 -6.61 4.76
N MET A 109 21.96 -7.21 3.78
CA MET A 109 23.42 -7.17 3.70
C MET A 109 23.93 -5.72 3.57
N GLY A 110 24.76 -5.29 4.51
CA GLY A 110 25.32 -3.93 4.55
C GLY A 110 24.43 -2.89 5.24
N LEU A 111 23.27 -3.29 5.78
CA LEU A 111 22.42 -2.42 6.60
C LEU A 111 22.66 -2.65 8.09
N PRO A 112 22.47 -1.62 8.94
CA PRO A 112 22.38 -1.80 10.39
C PRO A 112 21.30 -2.82 10.75
N ALA A 113 21.56 -3.66 11.76
CA ALA A 113 20.63 -4.73 12.17
C ALA A 113 19.20 -4.23 12.46
N LYS A 114 19.08 -3.04 13.06
CA LYS A 114 17.80 -2.39 13.36
C LYS A 114 16.93 -2.07 12.13
N GLU A 115 17.52 -1.98 10.94
CA GLU A 115 16.79 -1.75 9.69
C GLU A 115 16.66 -3.05 8.89
N GLY A 116 17.72 -3.85 8.86
CA GLY A 116 17.75 -5.10 8.12
C GLY A 116 16.74 -6.14 8.59
N ILE A 117 16.40 -6.16 9.88
CA ILE A 117 15.46 -7.13 10.45
C ILE A 117 14.06 -7.06 9.80
N PHE A 118 13.63 -5.86 9.38
CA PHE A 118 12.31 -5.66 8.79
C PHE A 118 12.23 -6.10 7.34
N ILE A 119 13.37 -6.09 6.62
CA ILE A 119 13.46 -6.68 5.27
C ILE A 119 13.44 -8.22 5.37
N GLN A 120 14.07 -8.81 6.38
CA GLN A 120 14.09 -10.27 6.53
C GLN A 120 12.77 -10.88 6.99
N SER A 121 11.95 -10.10 7.69
CA SER A 121 10.74 -10.60 8.36
C SER A 121 9.47 -10.42 7.53
N ALA A 122 9.56 -9.74 6.38
CA ALA A 122 8.45 -9.44 5.47
C ALA A 122 8.43 -10.41 4.29
#